data_AF-F9ZQ98-F1
#
_entry.id   AF-F9ZQ98-F1
#
_cell.length_a   1.000
_cell.length_b   1.000
_cell.length_c   1.000
_cell.angle_alpha   90.00
_cell.angle_beta   90.00
_cell.angle_gamma   90.00
#
_symmetry.space_group_name_H-M   'P 1'
#
loop_
_entity.id
_entity.type
_entity.pdbx_description
1 polymer ?
#
loop_
_entity_poly.entity_id
_entity_poly.type
_entity_poly.pdbx_seq_one_letter_code
_entity_poly.pdbx_strand_id
1 'polypeptide(L)'
;MNRADQSSGFLGWFLSGRWQASAAIVLLFALARLLPVLALPLLINVVALLALVTMQAGRKESLEVLAIATIGVGIVTWSPAFAVAFVLLAWLPGRLIGEGLLWREDWRGLLWALAVLGLLSLLVTLWVLPGAAGPEYWQSQLATLLKPLAERLSTQQKEAIDLVVPFTPGVVSLGVVLMGTVAGVLASRWRERLQGDLRVQRPFSTLVLPSWWIWPFLLSTAASLVLTGLGLWWAENLTLFLSAFYLLQGLSLVHLWFVLRSWPAWGLVLFYLGLILLSQLALPVMLLGILDRFFSWHGRLRPPGP
;
A
#
# COMPACT_ATOMS: atom_id res chain seq x y z
N MET A 1 -19.45 5.27 32.13
CA MET A 1 -19.81 5.88 30.83
C MET A 1 -19.97 4.75 29.82
N ASN A 2 -21.20 4.50 29.38
CA ASN A 2 -21.62 3.28 28.66
C ASN A 2 -20.97 3.17 27.26
N ARG A 3 -20.37 2.01 26.96
CA ARG A 3 -19.71 1.66 25.68
C ARG A 3 -20.70 1.37 24.52
N ALA A 4 -22.00 1.43 24.76
CA ALA A 4 -23.03 1.09 23.77
C ALA A 4 -23.31 2.20 22.73
N ASP A 5 -22.73 3.39 22.88
CA ASP A 5 -23.05 4.55 22.05
C ASP A 5 -21.99 4.85 20.94
N GLN A 6 -20.93 4.04 20.83
CA GLN A 6 -19.85 4.27 19.85
C GLN A 6 -20.10 3.66 18.46
N SER A 7 -21.23 2.99 18.23
CA SER A 7 -21.58 2.36 16.94
C SER A 7 -22.52 3.20 16.06
N SER A 8 -22.84 4.45 16.43
CA SER A 8 -23.80 5.31 15.71
C SER A 8 -23.20 6.10 14.51
N GLY A 9 -21.92 5.90 14.17
CA GLY A 9 -21.23 6.60 13.08
C GLY A 9 -21.24 5.88 11.72
N PHE A 10 -20.60 6.49 10.71
CA PHE A 10 -20.46 5.95 9.35
C PHE A 10 -20.02 4.47 9.30
N LEU A 11 -19.05 4.08 10.14
CA LEU A 11 -18.55 2.71 10.18
C LEU A 11 -19.60 1.71 10.74
N GLY A 12 -20.44 2.14 11.67
CA GLY A 12 -21.56 1.32 12.16
C GLY A 12 -22.65 1.16 11.11
N TRP A 13 -22.99 2.23 10.40
CA TRP A 13 -23.91 2.15 9.25
C TRP A 13 -23.36 1.26 8.13
N PHE A 14 -22.08 1.40 7.79
CA PHE A 14 -21.40 0.58 6.79
C PHE A 14 -21.53 -0.92 7.06
N LEU A 15 -21.42 -1.34 8.33
CA LEU A 15 -21.50 -2.74 8.74
C LEU A 15 -22.91 -3.23 9.08
N SER A 16 -23.92 -2.35 9.01
CA SER A 16 -25.30 -2.72 9.33
C SER A 16 -25.91 -3.73 8.35
N GLY A 17 -25.29 -3.93 7.19
CA GLY A 17 -25.67 -4.97 6.24
C GLY A 17 -24.86 -4.96 4.96
N ARG A 18 -25.03 -6.03 4.16
CA ARG A 18 -24.29 -6.23 2.90
C ARG A 18 -24.55 -5.13 1.86
N TRP A 19 -25.75 -4.56 1.87
CA TRP A 19 -26.15 -3.50 0.95
C TRP A 19 -25.52 -2.16 1.31
N GLN A 20 -25.47 -1.81 2.60
CA GLN A 20 -24.83 -0.60 3.11
C GLN A 20 -23.33 -0.63 2.84
N ALA A 21 -22.69 -1.78 3.09
CA ALA A 21 -21.28 -1.97 2.77
C ALA A 21 -21.00 -1.77 1.27
N SER A 22 -21.77 -2.44 0.42
CA SER A 22 -21.62 -2.34 -1.03
C SER A 22 -21.88 -0.93 -1.54
N ALA A 23 -22.92 -0.25 -1.06
CA ALA A 23 -23.27 1.11 -1.48
C ALA A 23 -22.16 2.11 -1.12
N ALA A 24 -21.58 2.02 0.09
CA ALA A 24 -20.47 2.87 0.51
C ALA A 24 -19.23 2.68 -0.37
N ILE A 25 -18.87 1.43 -0.66
CA ILE A 25 -17.75 1.07 -1.53
C ILE A 25 -17.95 1.65 -2.94
N VAL A 26 -19.13 1.45 -3.53
CA VAL A 26 -19.48 1.95 -4.86
C VAL A 26 -19.42 3.48 -4.90
N LEU A 27 -19.99 4.15 -3.89
CA LEU A 27 -20.00 5.61 -3.80
C LEU A 27 -18.58 6.18 -3.69
N LEU A 28 -17.75 5.64 -2.80
CA LEU A 28 -16.36 6.09 -2.64
C LEU A 28 -15.53 5.87 -3.91
N PHE A 29 -15.72 4.74 -4.59
CA PHE A 29 -15.04 4.46 -5.85
C PHE A 29 -15.50 5.40 -6.98
N ALA A 30 -16.81 5.68 -7.07
CA ALA A 30 -17.35 6.64 -8.02
C ALA A 30 -16.83 8.06 -7.75
N LEU A 31 -16.75 8.48 -6.47
CA LEU A 31 -16.15 9.76 -6.07
C LEU A 31 -14.65 9.81 -6.42
N ALA A 32 -13.92 8.72 -6.26
CA ALA A 32 -12.51 8.64 -6.65
C ALA A 32 -12.32 8.92 -8.15
N ARG A 33 -13.26 8.47 -9.00
CA ARG A 33 -13.26 8.80 -10.43
C ARG A 33 -13.60 10.27 -10.69
N LEU A 34 -14.57 10.84 -9.98
CA LEU A 34 -15.05 12.21 -10.21
C LEU A 34 -14.10 13.28 -9.67
N LEU A 35 -13.31 12.97 -8.65
CA LEU A 35 -12.42 13.89 -7.96
C LEU A 35 -10.97 13.41 -8.06
N PRO A 36 -10.23 13.70 -9.15
CA PRO A 36 -8.87 13.21 -9.37
C PRO A 36 -7.90 13.52 -8.21
N VAL A 37 -8.04 14.69 -7.59
CA VAL A 37 -7.24 15.12 -6.44
C VAL A 37 -7.44 14.21 -5.22
N LEU A 38 -8.64 13.64 -5.06
CA LEU A 38 -8.99 12.74 -3.97
C LEU A 38 -9.02 11.27 -4.39
N ALA A 39 -8.68 10.96 -5.64
CA ALA A 39 -8.76 9.59 -6.16
C ALA A 39 -7.95 8.61 -5.32
N LEU A 40 -6.69 8.97 -5.04
CA LEU A 40 -5.77 8.14 -4.26
C LEU A 40 -6.26 7.91 -2.81
N PRO A 41 -6.55 8.95 -2.00
CA PRO A 41 -7.04 8.73 -0.64
C PRO A 41 -8.38 7.99 -0.61
N LEU A 42 -9.29 8.26 -1.55
CA LEU A 42 -10.57 7.54 -1.61
C LEU A 42 -10.36 6.05 -1.96
N LEU A 43 -9.48 5.73 -2.90
CA LEU A 43 -9.16 4.35 -3.24
C LEU A 43 -8.56 3.58 -2.06
N ILE A 44 -7.68 4.22 -1.27
CA ILE A 44 -7.14 3.61 -0.04
C ILE A 44 -8.26 3.29 0.95
N ASN A 45 -9.23 4.20 1.11
CA ASN A 45 -10.40 3.94 1.97
C ASN A 45 -11.25 2.79 1.44
N VAL A 46 -11.46 2.70 0.11
CA VAL A 46 -12.18 1.58 -0.50
C VAL A 46 -11.47 0.26 -0.21
N VAL A 47 -10.15 0.17 -0.43
CA VAL A 47 -9.36 -1.04 -0.14
C VAL A 47 -9.44 -1.40 1.35
N ALA A 48 -9.35 -0.42 2.24
CA ALA A 48 -9.44 -0.62 3.69
C ALA A 48 -10.83 -1.14 4.11
N LEU A 49 -11.91 -0.62 3.53
CA LEU A 49 -13.28 -1.08 3.81
C LEU A 49 -13.50 -2.52 3.31
N LEU A 50 -12.95 -2.86 2.15
CA LEU A 50 -13.00 -4.23 1.61
C LEU A 50 -12.20 -5.22 2.48
N ALA A 51 -11.04 -4.80 2.99
CA ALA A 51 -10.28 -5.55 3.97
C ALA A 51 -11.06 -5.71 5.29
N LEU A 52 -11.73 -4.65 5.76
CA LEU A 52 -12.56 -4.69 6.96
C LEU A 52 -13.73 -5.68 6.81
N VAL A 53 -14.46 -5.63 5.69
CA VAL A 53 -15.54 -6.58 5.38
C VAL A 53 -15.01 -8.01 5.35
N THR A 54 -13.85 -8.22 4.73
CA THR A 54 -13.17 -9.52 4.70
C THR A 54 -12.87 -10.05 6.11
N MET A 55 -12.43 -9.17 7.01
CA MET A 55 -12.08 -9.53 8.38
C MET A 55 -13.28 -9.86 9.26
N GLN A 56 -14.48 -9.40 8.88
CA GLN A 56 -15.67 -9.46 9.74
C GLN A 56 -16.76 -10.40 9.24
N ALA A 57 -17.03 -10.42 7.94
CA ALA A 57 -18.24 -11.04 7.41
C ALA A 57 -18.10 -12.57 7.23
N GLY A 58 -16.89 -13.14 7.35
CA GLY A 58 -16.64 -14.52 6.92
C GLY A 58 -16.41 -14.60 5.41
N ARG A 59 -15.91 -15.75 4.94
CA ARG A 59 -15.45 -15.90 3.54
C ARG A 59 -16.58 -15.79 2.51
N LYS A 60 -17.82 -16.20 2.83
CA LYS A 60 -18.92 -16.21 1.85
C LYS A 60 -19.57 -14.84 1.75
N GLU A 61 -19.87 -14.22 2.87
CA GLU A 61 -20.56 -12.94 2.98
C GLU A 61 -19.67 -11.80 2.48
N SER A 62 -18.36 -11.89 2.69
CA SER A 62 -17.42 -10.95 2.07
C SER A 62 -17.47 -11.03 0.55
N LEU A 63 -17.51 -12.23 -0.05
CA LEU A 63 -17.63 -12.42 -1.50
C LEU A 63 -18.94 -11.87 -2.07
N GLU A 64 -20.04 -11.91 -1.32
CA GLU A 64 -21.31 -11.32 -1.75
C GLU A 64 -21.22 -9.79 -1.83
N VAL A 65 -20.75 -9.12 -0.77
CA VAL A 65 -20.54 -7.65 -0.77
C VAL A 65 -19.64 -7.24 -1.93
N LEU A 66 -18.58 -8.01 -2.12
CA LEU A 66 -17.60 -7.88 -3.17
C LEU A 66 -18.20 -8.00 -4.58
N ALA A 67 -19.10 -8.97 -4.81
CA ALA A 67 -19.81 -9.13 -6.08
C ALA A 67 -20.82 -8.00 -6.33
N ILE A 68 -21.61 -7.64 -5.32
CA ILE A 68 -22.59 -6.54 -5.41
C ILE A 68 -21.88 -5.22 -5.72
N ALA A 69 -20.77 -4.92 -5.03
CA ALA A 69 -19.98 -3.72 -5.28
C ALA A 69 -19.39 -3.69 -6.69
N THR A 70 -18.93 -4.82 -7.22
CA THR A 70 -18.40 -4.91 -8.59
C THR A 70 -19.47 -4.58 -9.63
N ILE A 71 -20.67 -5.17 -9.48
CA ILE A 71 -21.83 -4.89 -10.34
C ILE A 71 -22.22 -3.41 -10.20
N GLY A 72 -22.31 -2.90 -8.97
CA GLY A 72 -22.66 -1.52 -8.69
C GLY A 72 -21.69 -0.51 -9.32
N VAL A 73 -20.38 -0.77 -9.26
CA VAL A 73 -19.38 0.05 -9.95
C VAL A 73 -19.60 0.03 -11.45
N GLY A 74 -19.79 -1.15 -12.06
CA GLY A 74 -20.05 -1.27 -13.49
C GLY A 74 -21.27 -0.48 -13.96
N ILE A 75 -22.36 -0.54 -13.17
CA ILE A 75 -23.57 0.25 -13.42
C ILE A 75 -23.28 1.74 -13.28
N VAL A 76 -22.80 2.22 -12.11
CA VAL A 76 -22.61 3.66 -11.87
C VAL A 76 -21.64 4.31 -12.86
N THR A 77 -20.62 3.57 -13.29
CA THR A 77 -19.60 4.06 -14.23
C THR A 77 -19.98 3.91 -15.70
N TRP A 78 -21.11 3.25 -15.99
CA TRP A 78 -21.56 2.88 -17.33
C TRP A 78 -20.48 2.18 -18.18
N SER A 79 -19.61 1.40 -17.52
CA SER A 79 -18.41 0.85 -18.17
C SER A 79 -17.92 -0.45 -17.51
N PRO A 80 -17.93 -1.58 -18.25
CA PRO A 80 -17.34 -2.82 -17.78
C PRO A 80 -15.85 -2.71 -17.43
N ALA A 81 -15.12 -1.83 -18.13
CA ALA A 81 -13.70 -1.61 -17.88
C ALA A 81 -13.44 -1.10 -16.46
N PHE A 82 -14.31 -0.24 -15.92
CA PHE A 82 -14.20 0.25 -14.55
C PHE A 82 -14.58 -0.81 -13.51
N ALA A 83 -15.48 -1.75 -13.83
CA ALA A 83 -15.73 -2.91 -12.97
C ALA A 83 -14.48 -3.81 -12.89
N VAL A 84 -13.83 -4.06 -14.03
CA VAL A 84 -12.54 -4.80 -14.06
C VAL A 84 -11.46 -4.05 -13.29
N ALA A 85 -11.32 -2.74 -13.51
CA ALA A 85 -10.35 -1.91 -12.78
C ALA A 85 -10.63 -1.94 -11.26
N PHE A 86 -11.88 -1.87 -10.84
CA PHE A 86 -12.27 -2.02 -9.43
C PHE A 86 -11.86 -3.40 -8.88
N VAL A 87 -12.08 -4.47 -9.65
CA VAL A 87 -11.69 -5.82 -9.23
C VAL A 87 -10.17 -5.90 -8.99
N LEU A 88 -9.39 -5.35 -9.92
CA LEU A 88 -7.92 -5.45 -9.87
C LEU A 88 -7.30 -4.49 -8.84
N LEU A 89 -7.82 -3.26 -8.72
CA LEU A 89 -7.18 -2.19 -7.95
C LEU A 89 -7.74 -2.04 -6.53
N ALA A 90 -8.94 -2.54 -6.27
CA ALA A 90 -9.62 -2.38 -4.99
C ALA A 90 -10.00 -3.72 -4.35
N TRP A 91 -10.80 -4.50 -5.07
CA TRP A 91 -11.37 -5.77 -4.60
C TRP A 91 -10.29 -6.80 -4.23
N LEU A 92 -9.39 -7.12 -5.16
CA LEU A 92 -8.36 -8.14 -4.96
C LEU A 92 -7.36 -7.69 -3.87
N PRO A 93 -6.84 -6.45 -3.89
CA PRO A 93 -6.01 -5.93 -2.81
C PRO A 93 -6.69 -5.97 -1.44
N GLY A 94 -7.93 -5.47 -1.35
CA GLY A 94 -8.67 -5.43 -0.09
C GLY A 94 -8.90 -6.83 0.47
N ARG A 95 -9.27 -7.78 -0.38
CA ARG A 95 -9.45 -9.19 0.01
C ARG A 95 -8.16 -9.82 0.52
N LEU A 96 -7.07 -9.70 -0.23
CA LEU A 96 -5.78 -10.29 0.16
C LEU A 96 -5.22 -9.66 1.44
N ILE A 97 -5.33 -8.33 1.58
CA ILE A 97 -4.96 -7.61 2.81
C ILE A 97 -5.79 -8.13 3.99
N GLY A 98 -7.12 -8.20 3.85
CA GLY A 98 -8.00 -8.70 4.91
C GLY A 98 -7.70 -10.15 5.32
N GLU A 99 -7.42 -11.05 4.36
CA GLU A 99 -7.00 -12.42 4.68
C GLU A 99 -5.62 -12.48 5.35
N GLY A 100 -4.67 -11.69 4.86
CA GLY A 100 -3.34 -11.59 5.47
C GLY A 100 -3.41 -11.13 6.92
N LEU A 101 -4.28 -10.16 7.20
CA LEU A 101 -4.56 -9.63 8.54
C LEU A 101 -5.27 -10.64 9.46
N LEU A 102 -5.95 -11.65 8.93
CA LEU A 102 -6.55 -12.75 9.69
C LEU A 102 -5.61 -13.95 9.87
N TRP A 103 -4.63 -14.12 8.97
CA TRP A 103 -3.79 -15.31 8.94
C TRP A 103 -2.93 -15.44 10.20
N ARG A 104 -2.37 -14.33 10.68
CA ARG A 104 -1.55 -14.28 11.89
C ARG A 104 -1.89 -13.06 12.71
N GLU A 105 -1.68 -13.18 14.02
CA GLU A 105 -1.84 -12.08 14.97
C GLU A 105 -0.70 -11.03 14.88
N ASP A 106 0.30 -11.27 14.04
CA ASP A 106 1.39 -10.33 13.74
C ASP A 106 1.30 -9.77 12.31
N TRP A 107 2.14 -8.77 12.00
CA TRP A 107 2.17 -8.11 10.68
C TRP A 107 2.65 -9.02 9.54
N ARG A 108 3.08 -10.26 9.80
CA ARG A 108 3.65 -11.13 8.75
C ARG A 108 2.64 -11.52 7.70
N GLY A 109 1.39 -11.78 8.10
CA GLY A 109 0.33 -12.12 7.16
C GLY A 109 0.03 -10.95 6.21
N LEU A 110 0.02 -9.71 6.73
CA LEU A 110 -0.07 -8.50 5.90
C LEU A 110 1.14 -8.38 4.96
N LEU A 111 2.37 -8.51 5.49
CA LEU A 111 3.59 -8.40 4.68
C LEU A 111 3.59 -9.39 3.51
N TRP A 112 3.11 -10.62 3.71
CA TRP A 112 2.93 -11.59 2.63
C TRP A 112 1.89 -11.16 1.60
N ALA A 113 0.73 -10.68 2.04
CA ALA A 113 -0.29 -10.16 1.13
C ALA A 113 0.26 -9.00 0.27
N LEU A 114 1.02 -8.09 0.90
CA LEU A 114 1.67 -6.98 0.21
C LEU A 114 2.78 -7.43 -0.74
N ALA A 115 3.56 -8.46 -0.38
CA ALA A 115 4.57 -9.03 -1.27
C ALA A 115 3.94 -9.66 -2.50
N VAL A 116 2.85 -10.42 -2.33
CA VAL A 116 2.10 -11.01 -3.45
C VAL A 116 1.52 -9.90 -4.33
N LEU A 117 0.84 -8.91 -3.75
CA LEU A 117 0.25 -7.80 -4.51
C LEU A 117 1.28 -6.98 -5.27
N GLY A 118 2.38 -6.61 -4.61
CA GLY A 118 3.44 -5.83 -5.24
C GLY A 118 4.19 -6.63 -6.30
N LEU A 119 4.45 -7.92 -6.07
CA LEU A 119 5.06 -8.79 -7.08
C LEU A 119 4.13 -9.00 -8.28
N LEU A 120 2.83 -9.19 -8.06
CA LEU A 120 1.86 -9.27 -9.15
C LEU A 120 1.81 -7.97 -9.95
N SER A 121 1.82 -6.81 -9.28
CA SER A 121 1.88 -5.53 -9.99
C SER A 121 3.18 -5.35 -10.77
N LEU A 122 4.31 -5.85 -10.23
CA LEU A 122 5.59 -5.82 -10.92
C LEU A 122 5.57 -6.72 -12.16
N LEU A 123 5.06 -7.94 -12.02
CA LEU A 123 4.95 -8.87 -13.14
C LEU A 123 3.99 -8.34 -14.22
N VAL A 124 2.87 -7.74 -13.82
CA VAL A 124 1.94 -7.13 -14.78
C VAL A 124 2.60 -6.00 -15.57
N THR A 125 3.32 -5.12 -14.86
CA THR A 125 3.99 -3.95 -15.46
C THR A 125 5.21 -4.32 -16.30
N LEU A 126 5.89 -5.43 -16.00
CA LEU A 126 7.04 -5.91 -16.78
C LEU A 126 6.65 -6.79 -17.97
N TRP A 127 5.57 -7.57 -17.88
CA TRP A 127 5.35 -8.71 -18.77
C TRP A 127 3.97 -8.86 -19.37
N VAL A 128 2.92 -8.46 -18.65
CA VAL A 128 1.54 -8.72 -19.08
C VAL A 128 1.03 -7.62 -20.01
N LEU A 129 1.48 -6.38 -19.80
CA LEU A 129 1.13 -5.28 -20.67
C LEU A 129 1.84 -5.44 -22.03
N PRO A 130 1.11 -5.53 -23.16
CA PRO A 130 1.72 -5.67 -24.48
C PRO A 130 2.70 -4.54 -24.77
N GLY A 131 3.94 -4.90 -25.12
CA GLY A 131 5.02 -3.94 -25.38
C GLY A 131 5.72 -3.39 -24.14
N ALA A 132 5.23 -3.66 -22.91
CA ALA A 132 5.83 -3.13 -21.67
C ALA A 132 7.12 -3.84 -21.22
N ALA A 133 7.63 -4.79 -22.01
CA ALA A 133 8.86 -5.56 -21.77
C ALA A 133 10.14 -4.74 -22.04
N GLY A 134 10.14 -3.46 -21.64
CA GLY A 134 11.28 -2.58 -21.75
C GLY A 134 10.98 -1.15 -21.29
N PRO A 135 12.03 -0.34 -21.06
CA PRO A 135 11.88 1.05 -20.62
C PRO A 135 11.18 1.94 -21.68
N GLU A 136 11.28 1.58 -22.96
CA GLU A 136 10.74 2.35 -24.09
C GLU A 136 9.20 2.50 -24.03
N TYR A 137 8.49 1.46 -23.60
CA TYR A 137 7.05 1.55 -23.42
C TYR A 137 6.68 2.62 -22.39
N TRP A 138 7.32 2.59 -21.23
CA TRP A 138 7.06 3.55 -20.16
C TRP A 138 7.43 4.97 -20.58
N GLN A 139 8.49 5.13 -21.39
CA GLN A 139 8.85 6.41 -22.01
C GLN A 139 7.76 6.92 -22.95
N SER A 140 7.20 6.06 -23.81
CA SER A 140 6.10 6.45 -24.71
C SER A 140 4.82 6.84 -23.96
N GLN A 141 4.49 6.11 -22.87
CA GLN A 141 3.33 6.42 -22.04
C GLN A 141 3.51 7.76 -21.35
N LEU A 142 4.68 8.00 -20.75
CA LEU A 142 4.94 9.25 -20.06
C LEU A 142 5.02 10.44 -21.02
N ALA A 143 5.62 10.26 -22.20
CA ALA A 143 5.61 11.27 -23.26
C ALA A 143 4.18 11.64 -23.69
N THR A 144 3.28 10.65 -23.75
CA THR A 144 1.86 10.88 -24.04
C THR A 144 1.17 11.67 -22.93
N LEU A 145 1.41 11.30 -21.66
CA LEU A 145 0.86 12.00 -20.49
C LEU A 145 1.38 13.43 -20.35
N LEU A 146 2.65 13.66 -20.67
CA LEU A 146 3.30 14.96 -20.58
C LEU A 146 3.13 15.81 -21.84
N LYS A 147 2.53 15.29 -22.92
CA LYS A 147 2.30 16.04 -24.16
C LYS A 147 1.67 17.43 -23.93
N PRO A 148 0.66 17.61 -23.04
CA PRO A 148 0.10 18.95 -22.76
C PRO A 148 1.07 19.90 -22.04
N LEU A 149 2.13 19.37 -21.43
CA LEU A 149 3.13 20.10 -20.66
C LEU A 149 4.50 20.17 -21.37
N ALA A 150 4.66 19.52 -22.52
CA ALA A 150 5.95 19.30 -23.17
C ALA A 150 6.69 20.61 -23.52
N GLU A 151 5.94 21.67 -23.84
CA GLU A 151 6.48 23.01 -24.12
C GLU A 151 6.86 23.79 -22.85
N ARG A 152 6.33 23.39 -21.68
CA ARG A 152 6.58 24.04 -20.39
C ARG A 152 7.74 23.41 -19.62
N LEU A 153 8.16 22.22 -20.02
CA LEU A 153 9.25 21.49 -19.39
C LEU A 153 10.60 21.98 -19.93
N SER A 154 11.48 22.40 -19.03
CA SER A 154 12.88 22.70 -19.37
C SER A 154 13.62 21.43 -19.80
N THR A 155 14.75 21.57 -20.48
CA THR A 155 15.61 20.43 -20.87
C THR A 155 16.02 19.60 -19.65
N GLN A 156 16.41 20.26 -18.56
CA GLN A 156 16.79 19.59 -17.32
C GLN A 156 15.63 18.79 -16.70
N GLN A 157 14.39 19.29 -16.80
CA GLN A 157 13.21 18.55 -16.32
C GLN A 157 12.93 17.31 -17.17
N LYS A 158 13.14 17.39 -18.50
CA LYS A 158 12.99 16.25 -19.40
C LYS A 158 14.04 15.18 -19.12
N GLU A 159 15.31 15.58 -18.94
CA GLU A 159 16.39 14.66 -18.57
C GLU A 159 16.12 13.98 -17.21
N ALA A 160 15.67 14.75 -16.21
CA ALA A 160 15.31 14.19 -14.90
C ALA A 160 14.16 13.18 -15.01
N ILE A 161 13.19 13.43 -15.88
CA ILE A 161 12.09 12.50 -16.14
C ILE A 161 12.63 11.22 -16.79
N ASP A 162 13.45 11.33 -17.83
CA ASP A 162 14.02 10.21 -18.57
C ASP A 162 14.89 9.29 -17.69
N LEU A 163 15.53 9.85 -16.66
CA LEU A 163 16.27 9.08 -15.66
C LEU A 163 15.36 8.22 -14.77
N VAL A 164 14.11 8.65 -14.51
CA VAL A 164 13.20 7.97 -13.59
C VAL A 164 12.27 6.98 -14.32
N VAL A 165 11.93 7.26 -15.58
CA VAL A 165 10.98 6.43 -16.34
C VAL A 165 11.29 4.93 -16.32
N PRO A 166 12.55 4.48 -16.50
CA PRO A 166 12.85 3.04 -16.48
C PRO A 166 12.45 2.35 -15.17
N PHE A 167 12.36 3.09 -14.06
CA PHE A 167 12.00 2.56 -12.75
C PHE A 167 10.48 2.52 -12.49
N THR A 168 9.65 2.92 -13.47
CA THR A 168 8.19 2.99 -13.30
C THR A 168 7.56 1.68 -12.80
N PRO A 169 7.89 0.48 -13.31
CA PRO A 169 7.38 -0.79 -12.78
C PRO A 169 7.63 -0.97 -11.27
N GLY A 170 8.86 -0.67 -10.83
CA GLY A 170 9.29 -0.74 -9.44
C GLY A 170 8.59 0.31 -8.58
N VAL A 171 8.45 1.54 -9.08
CA VAL A 171 7.72 2.64 -8.40
C VAL A 171 6.24 2.27 -8.21
N VAL A 172 5.58 1.74 -9.24
CA VAL A 172 4.18 1.29 -9.16
C VAL A 172 4.04 0.21 -8.10
N SER A 173 4.94 -0.78 -8.11
CA SER A 173 4.91 -1.90 -7.16
C SER A 173 5.20 -1.47 -5.72
N LEU A 174 6.14 -0.54 -5.54
CA LEU A 174 6.38 0.13 -4.26
C LEU A 174 5.13 0.89 -3.79
N GLY A 175 4.47 1.61 -4.70
CA GLY A 175 3.22 2.32 -4.43
C GLY A 175 2.11 1.39 -3.93
N VAL A 176 1.95 0.22 -4.57
CA VAL A 176 1.01 -0.83 -4.14
C VAL A 176 1.30 -1.29 -2.71
N VAL A 177 2.57 -1.52 -2.37
CA VAL A 177 2.97 -1.91 -1.00
C VAL A 177 2.66 -0.82 0.02
N LEU A 178 2.99 0.44 -0.28
CA LEU A 178 2.74 1.57 0.63
C LEU A 178 1.25 1.83 0.83
N MET A 179 0.48 1.89 -0.25
CA MET A 179 -0.99 2.07 -0.19
C MET A 179 -1.67 0.92 0.53
N GLY A 180 -1.27 -0.32 0.22
CA GLY A 180 -1.79 -1.51 0.89
C GLY A 180 -1.47 -1.53 2.38
N THR A 181 -0.31 -1.02 2.78
CA THR A 181 0.03 -0.87 4.20
C THR A 181 -0.89 0.13 4.90
N VAL A 182 -1.11 1.30 4.30
CA VAL A 182 -2.05 2.30 4.86
C VAL A 182 -3.46 1.70 4.96
N ALA A 183 -3.92 1.02 3.92
CA ALA A 183 -5.22 0.36 3.92
C ALA A 183 -5.33 -0.72 5.00
N GLY A 184 -4.29 -1.55 5.18
CA GLY A 184 -4.25 -2.58 6.21
C GLY A 184 -4.25 -2.00 7.63
N VAL A 185 -3.48 -0.93 7.86
CA VAL A 185 -3.50 -0.21 9.15
C VAL A 185 -4.88 0.38 9.42
N LEU A 186 -5.51 1.03 8.44
CA LEU A 186 -6.87 1.57 8.59
C LEU A 186 -7.88 0.47 8.91
N ALA A 187 -7.86 -0.64 8.18
CA ALA A 187 -8.74 -1.77 8.41
C ALA A 187 -8.58 -2.35 9.83
N SER A 188 -7.34 -2.52 10.30
CA SER A 188 -7.06 -2.94 11.68
C SER A 188 -7.65 -1.98 12.71
N ARG A 189 -7.38 -0.67 12.54
CA ARG A 189 -7.85 0.36 13.50
C ARG A 189 -9.36 0.50 13.51
N TRP A 190 -10.02 0.39 12.36
CA TRP A 190 -11.47 0.39 12.30
C TRP A 190 -12.06 -0.84 12.98
N ARG A 191 -11.47 -2.02 12.76
CA ARG A 191 -11.89 -3.24 13.47
C ARG A 191 -11.77 -3.10 14.99
N GLU A 192 -10.63 -2.62 15.49
CA GLU A 192 -10.40 -2.37 16.92
C GLU A 192 -11.48 -1.46 17.51
N ARG A 193 -11.80 -0.35 16.83
CA ARG A 193 -12.84 0.59 17.27
C ARG A 193 -14.23 -0.01 17.32
N LEU A 194 -14.55 -0.91 16.40
CA LEU A 194 -15.89 -1.46 16.22
C LEU A 194 -16.18 -2.66 17.13
N GLN A 195 -15.19 -3.54 17.33
CA GLN A 195 -15.40 -4.80 18.06
C GLN A 195 -15.01 -4.70 19.54
N GLY A 196 -14.27 -3.66 19.93
CA GLY A 196 -13.73 -3.54 21.30
C GLY A 196 -12.82 -4.72 21.69
N ASP A 197 -12.45 -5.55 20.71
CA ASP A 197 -11.77 -6.81 20.91
C ASP A 197 -10.27 -6.56 21.07
N LEU A 198 -9.72 -7.07 22.18
CA LEU A 198 -8.33 -6.91 22.59
C LEU A 198 -7.36 -7.79 21.79
N ARG A 199 -7.84 -8.55 20.80
CA ARG A 199 -6.99 -9.10 19.72
C ARG A 199 -6.53 -7.97 18.79
N VAL A 200 -5.94 -6.95 19.39
CA VAL A 200 -5.32 -5.80 18.74
C VAL A 200 -4.20 -6.38 17.88
N GLN A 201 -4.33 -6.25 16.56
CA GLN A 201 -3.15 -6.43 15.72
C GLN A 201 -2.13 -5.42 16.21
N ARG A 202 -0.93 -5.92 16.51
CA ARG A 202 0.06 -5.16 17.27
C ARG A 202 0.28 -3.78 16.65
N PRO A 203 0.60 -2.74 17.43
CA PRO A 203 0.86 -1.41 16.89
C PRO A 203 1.82 -1.45 15.69
N PHE A 204 1.65 -0.56 14.71
CA PHE A 204 2.51 -0.50 13.53
C PHE A 204 4.00 -0.43 13.89
N SER A 205 4.35 0.22 15.02
CA SER A 205 5.70 0.26 15.60
C SER A 205 6.31 -1.11 15.98
N THR A 206 5.56 -2.19 15.84
CA THR A 206 6.03 -3.56 16.09
C THR A 206 6.31 -4.34 14.80
N LEU A 207 6.10 -3.73 13.64
CA LEU A 207 6.37 -4.35 12.34
C LEU A 207 7.88 -4.58 12.19
N VAL A 208 8.23 -5.85 11.97
CA VAL A 208 9.61 -6.29 11.75
C VAL A 208 9.60 -7.30 10.61
N LEU A 209 10.48 -7.12 9.62
CA LEU A 209 10.58 -8.06 8.52
C LEU A 209 11.15 -9.42 8.99
N PRO A 210 10.67 -10.55 8.44
CA PRO A 210 11.27 -11.85 8.69
C PRO A 210 12.73 -11.91 8.26
N SER A 211 13.49 -12.80 8.88
CA SER A 211 14.95 -12.79 8.76
C SER A 211 15.51 -13.03 7.38
N TRP A 212 14.83 -13.89 6.64
CA TRP A 212 15.23 -14.31 5.31
C TRP A 212 14.93 -13.26 4.23
N TRP A 213 14.13 -12.22 4.50
CA TRP A 213 13.77 -11.18 3.52
C TRP A 213 14.95 -10.33 3.04
N ILE A 214 16.07 -10.36 3.76
CA ILE A 214 17.29 -9.69 3.34
C ILE A 214 17.92 -10.30 2.09
N TRP A 215 17.79 -11.62 1.92
CA TRP A 215 18.39 -12.31 0.80
C TRP A 215 17.85 -11.88 -0.56
N PRO A 216 16.53 -11.84 -0.82
CA PRO A 216 16.04 -11.36 -2.12
C PRO A 216 16.47 -9.92 -2.41
N PHE A 217 16.54 -9.05 -1.39
CA PHE A 217 16.97 -7.66 -1.56
C PHE A 217 18.47 -7.55 -1.87
N LEU A 218 19.32 -8.30 -1.17
CA LEU A 218 20.76 -8.33 -1.44
C LEU A 218 21.05 -8.97 -2.79
N LEU A 219 20.33 -10.03 -3.17
CA LEU A 219 20.50 -10.68 -4.47
C LEU A 219 20.07 -9.77 -5.61
N SER A 220 18.95 -9.05 -5.47
CA SER A 220 18.51 -8.11 -6.51
C SER A 220 19.46 -6.92 -6.65
N THR A 221 19.94 -6.38 -5.51
CA THR A 221 20.94 -5.30 -5.50
C THR A 221 22.28 -5.76 -6.08
N ALA A 222 22.75 -6.96 -5.73
CA ALA A 222 23.98 -7.51 -6.29
C ALA A 222 23.82 -7.78 -7.79
N ALA A 223 22.66 -8.26 -8.23
CA ALA A 223 22.36 -8.47 -9.64
C ALA A 223 22.39 -7.16 -10.43
N SER A 224 21.89 -6.05 -9.87
CA SER A 224 21.94 -4.75 -10.56
C SER A 224 23.37 -4.18 -10.69
N LEU A 225 24.36 -4.72 -9.98
CA LEU A 225 25.77 -4.34 -10.14
C LEU A 225 26.51 -5.14 -11.20
N VAL A 226 25.99 -6.32 -11.57
CA VAL A 226 26.68 -7.29 -12.44
C VAL A 226 25.97 -7.46 -13.79
N LEU A 227 24.64 -7.41 -13.80
CA LEU A 227 23.84 -7.58 -15.00
C LEU A 227 23.87 -6.33 -15.88
N THR A 228 23.56 -6.51 -17.16
CA THR A 228 23.42 -5.43 -18.14
C THR A 228 22.13 -5.62 -18.95
N GLY A 229 21.75 -4.59 -19.71
CA GLY A 229 20.57 -4.62 -20.57
C GLY A 229 19.27 -4.93 -19.81
N LEU A 230 18.47 -5.86 -20.34
CA LEU A 230 17.17 -6.22 -19.74
C LEU A 230 17.31 -6.82 -18.33
N GLY A 231 18.40 -7.56 -18.08
CA GLY A 231 18.65 -8.15 -16.76
C GLY A 231 18.91 -7.10 -15.67
N LEU A 232 19.65 -6.03 -16.01
CA LEU A 232 19.86 -4.88 -15.13
C LEU A 232 18.53 -4.20 -14.81
N TRP A 233 17.74 -3.90 -15.84
CA TRP A 233 16.46 -3.21 -15.70
C TRP A 233 15.51 -3.93 -14.74
N TRP A 234 15.50 -5.28 -14.77
CA TRP A 234 14.69 -6.06 -13.84
C TRP A 234 15.25 -6.07 -12.43
N ALA A 235 16.56 -6.24 -12.29
CA ALA A 235 17.21 -6.25 -10.98
C ALA A 235 16.99 -4.92 -10.25
N GLU A 236 17.04 -3.80 -10.98
CA GLU A 236 16.75 -2.45 -10.47
C GLU A 236 15.29 -2.30 -10.02
N ASN A 237 14.33 -2.69 -10.86
CA ASN A 237 12.91 -2.58 -10.52
C ASN A 237 12.50 -3.53 -9.37
N LEU A 238 13.08 -4.73 -9.30
CA LEU A 238 12.91 -5.67 -8.20
C LEU A 238 13.51 -5.11 -6.90
N THR A 239 14.70 -4.52 -6.97
CA THR A 239 15.34 -3.85 -5.82
C THR A 239 14.48 -2.71 -5.31
N LEU A 240 13.95 -1.88 -6.21
CA LEU A 240 13.07 -0.78 -5.84
C LEU A 240 11.77 -1.26 -5.19
N PHE A 241 11.16 -2.33 -5.71
CA PHE A 241 10.00 -2.96 -5.06
C PHE A 241 10.34 -3.47 -3.65
N LEU A 242 11.44 -4.21 -3.49
CA LEU A 242 11.85 -4.77 -2.19
C LEU A 242 12.23 -3.67 -1.18
N SER A 243 12.73 -2.54 -1.66
CA SER A 243 13.05 -1.37 -0.84
C SER A 243 11.84 -0.83 -0.07
N ALA A 244 10.63 -1.01 -0.60
CA ALA A 244 9.38 -0.59 0.04
C ALA A 244 9.24 -1.22 1.44
N PHE A 245 9.61 -2.49 1.59
CA PHE A 245 9.50 -3.19 2.86
C PHE A 245 10.49 -2.69 3.90
N TYR A 246 11.70 -2.33 3.47
CA TYR A 246 12.69 -1.70 4.34
C TYR A 246 12.31 -0.28 4.73
N LEU A 247 11.67 0.46 3.82
CA LEU A 247 11.03 1.74 4.15
C LEU A 247 9.95 1.54 5.22
N LEU A 248 9.08 0.52 5.09
CA LEU A 248 8.07 0.21 6.13
C LEU A 248 8.70 -0.15 7.48
N GLN A 249 9.77 -0.94 7.50
CA GLN A 249 10.48 -1.27 8.74
C GLN A 249 11.13 -0.03 9.37
N GLY A 250 11.71 0.85 8.55
CA GLY A 250 12.23 2.15 9.00
C GLY A 250 11.14 3.05 9.58
N LEU A 251 9.98 3.13 8.91
CA LEU A 251 8.82 3.86 9.42
C LEU A 251 8.28 3.27 10.73
N SER A 252 8.25 1.94 10.85
CA SER A 252 7.90 1.26 12.11
C SER A 252 8.85 1.68 13.25
N LEU A 253 10.15 1.75 12.97
CA LEU A 253 11.14 2.19 13.95
C LEU A 253 10.93 3.67 14.34
N VAL A 254 10.62 4.54 13.39
CA VAL A 254 10.26 5.95 13.69
C VAL A 254 9.05 6.00 14.61
N HIS A 255 8.00 5.23 14.32
CA HIS A 255 6.83 5.14 15.21
C HIS A 255 7.20 4.64 16.60
N LEU A 256 8.06 3.62 16.70
CA LEU A 256 8.56 3.11 17.97
C LEU A 256 9.30 4.21 18.75
N TRP A 257 10.15 4.98 18.08
CA TRP A 257 10.91 6.06 18.71
C TRP A 257 10.00 7.17 19.25
N PHE A 258 8.97 7.54 18.49
CA PHE A 258 7.95 8.50 18.94
C PHE A 258 7.22 8.02 20.20
N VAL A 259 6.85 6.74 20.25
CA VAL A 259 6.21 6.14 21.43
C VAL A 259 7.16 6.16 22.63
N LEU A 260 8.42 5.76 22.44
CA LEU A 260 9.42 5.72 23.53
C LEU A 260 9.78 7.09 24.08
N ARG A 261 9.73 8.13 23.25
CA ARG A 261 9.99 9.51 23.67
C ARG A 261 8.74 10.26 24.11
N SER A 262 7.57 9.61 24.10
CA SER A 262 6.27 10.22 24.39
C SER A 262 6.04 11.50 23.57
N TRP A 263 6.51 11.51 22.32
CA TRP A 263 6.36 12.66 21.44
C TRP A 263 4.91 12.79 20.98
N PRO A 264 4.41 14.02 20.80
CA PRO A 264 3.02 14.26 20.44
C PRO A 264 2.73 13.78 19.01
N ALA A 265 1.50 13.32 18.78
CA ALA A 265 1.08 12.76 17.49
C ALA A 265 1.23 13.73 16.30
N TRP A 266 1.13 15.04 16.52
CA TRP A 266 1.35 16.05 15.47
C TRP A 266 2.79 16.02 14.94
N GLY A 267 3.76 15.57 15.73
CA GLY A 267 5.14 15.42 15.25
C GLY A 267 5.26 14.32 14.19
N LEU A 268 4.47 13.24 14.29
CA LEU A 268 4.39 12.23 13.23
C LEU A 268 3.76 12.81 11.96
N VAL A 269 2.75 13.68 12.10
CA VAL A 269 2.14 14.37 10.96
C VAL A 269 3.18 15.22 10.23
N LEU A 270 3.97 16.02 10.97
CA LEU A 270 5.05 16.81 10.38
C LEU A 270 6.12 15.94 9.74
N PHE A 271 6.47 14.81 10.36
CA PHE A 271 7.42 13.86 9.78
C PHE A 271 6.92 13.31 8.43
N TYR A 272 5.65 12.91 8.33
CA TYR A 272 5.06 12.44 7.07
C TYR A 272 4.93 13.56 6.03
N LEU A 273 4.58 14.78 6.43
CA LEU A 273 4.61 15.94 5.54
C LEU A 273 6.01 16.19 5.00
N GLY A 274 7.03 16.12 5.88
CA GLY A 274 8.43 16.19 5.49
C GLY A 274 8.79 15.09 4.49
N LEU A 275 8.39 13.84 4.75
CA LEU A 275 8.65 12.70 3.86
C LEU A 275 8.02 12.87 2.47
N ILE A 276 6.82 13.47 2.40
CA ILE A 276 6.11 13.73 1.13
C ILE A 276 6.75 14.91 0.38
N LEU A 277 7.07 16.00 1.07
CA LEU A 277 7.65 17.20 0.48
C LEU A 277 9.13 17.02 0.10
N LEU A 278 9.85 16.18 0.85
CA LEU A 278 11.26 15.88 0.69
C LEU A 278 11.40 14.37 0.48
N SER A 279 11.06 13.90 -0.72
CA SER A 279 11.06 12.47 -1.05
C SER A 279 12.42 11.79 -0.82
N GLN A 280 13.52 12.55 -0.85
CA GLN A 280 14.85 12.08 -0.47
C GLN A 280 14.96 11.58 0.98
N LEU A 281 14.06 11.98 1.88
CA LEU A 281 13.98 11.45 3.25
C LEU A 281 13.56 9.97 3.29
N ALA A 282 12.96 9.44 2.22
CA ALA A 282 12.66 8.02 2.14
C ALA A 282 13.93 7.15 2.19
N LEU A 283 15.04 7.62 1.60
CA LEU A 283 16.31 6.90 1.60
C LEU A 283 16.90 6.69 2.99
N PRO A 284 17.13 7.71 3.84
CA PRO A 284 17.62 7.49 5.19
C PRO A 284 16.64 6.67 6.04
N VAL A 285 15.33 6.80 5.85
CA VAL A 285 14.35 5.97 6.57
C VAL A 285 14.46 4.50 6.15
N MET A 286 14.58 4.22 4.85
CA MET A 286 14.83 2.87 4.34
C MET A 286 16.14 2.30 4.89
N LEU A 287 17.22 3.09 4.90
CA LEU A 287 18.51 2.69 5.49
C LEU A 287 18.36 2.36 6.97
N LEU A 288 17.60 3.15 7.75
CA LEU A 288 17.28 2.82 9.13
C LEU A 288 16.58 1.46 9.26
N GLY A 289 15.66 1.13 8.34
CA GLY A 289 15.02 -0.19 8.30
C GLY A 289 16.00 -1.32 8.00
N ILE A 290 16.96 -1.10 7.10
CA ILE A 290 18.03 -2.07 6.82
C ILE A 290 18.95 -2.22 8.05
N LEU A 291 19.38 -1.12 8.67
CA LEU A 291 20.26 -1.16 9.85
C LEU A 291 19.58 -1.82 11.04
N ASP A 292 18.30 -1.55 11.28
CA ASP A 292 17.53 -2.19 12.33
C ASP A 292 17.54 -3.73 12.21
N ARG A 293 17.64 -4.27 11.00
CA ARG A 293 17.80 -5.71 10.78
C ARG A 293 19.06 -6.27 11.43
N PHE A 294 20.17 -5.54 11.33
CA PHE A 294 21.48 -5.97 11.86
C PHE A 294 21.62 -5.69 13.35
N PHE A 295 21.15 -4.52 13.80
CA PHE A 295 21.24 -4.14 15.21
C PHE A 295 20.09 -4.66 16.08
N SER A 296 19.02 -5.13 15.46
CA SER A 296 17.79 -5.60 16.13
C SER A 296 17.23 -4.55 17.10
N TRP A 297 17.15 -3.28 16.70
CA TRP A 297 16.71 -2.20 17.58
C TRP A 297 15.27 -2.41 18.05
N HIS A 298 14.36 -2.90 17.20
CA HIS A 298 13.01 -3.28 17.65
C HIS A 298 13.02 -4.32 18.79
N GLY A 299 14.00 -5.22 18.85
CA GLY A 299 14.12 -6.20 19.93
C GLY A 299 14.71 -5.61 21.22
N ARG A 300 15.64 -4.65 21.08
CA ARG A 300 16.35 -4.02 22.21
C ARG A 300 15.60 -2.86 22.85
N LEU A 301 14.82 -2.12 22.06
CA LEU A 301 14.13 -0.90 22.48
C LEU A 301 12.69 -1.17 22.96
N ARG A 302 12.14 -2.36 22.73
CA ARG A 302 10.87 -2.73 23.35
C ARG A 302 11.07 -2.77 24.86
N PRO A 303 10.28 -2.02 25.66
CA PRO A 303 10.27 -2.26 27.09
C PRO A 303 9.92 -3.73 27.32
N PRO A 304 10.56 -4.43 28.28
CA PRO A 304 10.05 -5.71 28.72
C PRO A 304 8.58 -5.50 29.10
N GLY A 305 7.68 -6.17 28.37
CA GLY A 305 6.27 -6.17 28.73
C GLY A 305 6.08 -6.87 30.07
N PRO A 306 4.97 -6.62 30.78
CA PRO A 306 4.53 -7.52 31.84
C PRO A 306 4.36 -8.94 31.31
#